data_AF-A0A846U375-F1
#
_entry.id   AF-A0A846U375-F1
#
_cell.length_a   1.000
_cell.length_b   1.000
_cell.length_c   1.000
_cell.angle_alpha   90.00
_cell.angle_beta   90.00
_cell.angle_gamma   90.00
#
_symmetry.space_group_name_H-M   'P 1'
#
loop_
_entity.id
_entity.type
_entity.pdbx_description
1 polymer ?
#
loop_
_entity_poly.entity_id
_entity_poly.type
_entity_poly.pdbx_seq_one_letter_code
_entity_poly.pdbx_strand_id
1 'polypeptide(L)'
;MAWYLIRRILQMIPVFFGAIFIVYFLMFATSGDPTAALCGDRGCTDATKAALEAQYNLDQPFIVQFLLYLKGVFTLDLGKNFSGRPILSVIADTFPNTVKLAIIAVIFEAIFGVLLGLIAGLRKGTWYDSGLLFFSLILISIPVFVLGFVSQFVFGIKLGWTTPTVGSGAP
;
A
#
# COMPACT_ATOMS: atom_id res chain seq x y z
N MET A 1 -14.65 2.36 27.87
CA MET A 1 -14.52 2.03 26.42
C MET A 1 -14.72 3.24 25.51
N ALA A 2 -15.80 4.02 25.63
CA ALA A 2 -16.04 5.19 24.76
C ALA A 2 -14.90 6.22 24.74
N TRP A 3 -14.35 6.57 25.90
CA TRP A 3 -13.20 7.47 26.00
C TRP A 3 -11.93 6.95 25.30
N TYR A 4 -11.70 5.63 25.38
CA TYR A 4 -10.59 4.97 24.68
C TYR A 4 -10.78 5.03 23.16
N LEU A 5 -12.01 4.78 22.67
CA LEU A 5 -12.33 4.90 21.24
C LEU A 5 -12.14 6.34 20.74
N ILE A 6 -12.64 7.33 21.48
CA ILE A 6 -12.47 8.75 21.14
C ILE A 6 -10.99 9.13 21.08
N ARG A 7 -10.20 8.76 22.10
CA ARG A 7 -8.76 9.03 22.12
C ARG A 7 -8.05 8.40 20.91
N ARG A 8 -8.44 7.19 20.52
CA ARG A 8 -7.86 6.48 19.37
C ARG A 8 -8.24 7.13 18.04
N ILE A 9 -9.50 7.57 17.90
CA ILE A 9 -9.97 8.31 16.72
C ILE A 9 -9.23 9.66 16.61
N LEU A 10 -9.11 10.39 17.72
CA LEU A 10 -8.37 11.65 17.75
C LEU A 10 -6.89 11.47 17.43
N GLN A 11 -6.26 10.35 17.83
CA GLN A 11 -4.89 10.01 17.44
C GLN A 11 -4.76 9.66 15.96
N MET A 12 -5.79 9.10 15.33
CA MET A 12 -5.76 8.80 13.89
C MET A 12 -5.75 10.06 13.03
N ILE A 13 -6.38 11.16 13.48
CA ILE A 13 -6.44 12.42 12.75
C ILE A 13 -5.04 12.96 12.39
N PRO A 14 -4.13 13.25 13.34
CA PRO A 14 -2.80 13.77 13.01
C PRO A 14 -1.96 12.76 12.22
N VAL A 15 -2.13 11.46 12.44
CA VAL A 15 -1.43 10.43 11.67
C VAL A 15 -1.91 10.43 10.21
N PHE A 16 -3.21 10.52 9.97
CA PHE A 16 -3.81 10.55 8.64
C PHE A 16 -3.35 11.78 7.85
N PHE A 17 -3.51 12.97 8.42
CA PHE A 17 -3.07 14.21 7.77
C PHE A 17 -1.55 14.27 7.62
N GLY A 18 -0.80 13.81 8.62
CA GLY A 18 0.66 13.73 8.56
C GLY A 18 1.14 12.79 7.45
N ALA A 19 0.55 11.62 7.32
CA ALA A 19 0.88 10.68 6.25
C ALA A 19 0.57 11.25 4.87
N ILE A 20 -0.61 11.83 4.67
CA ILE A 20 -0.98 12.47 3.39
C ILE A 20 -0.02 13.62 3.07
N PHE A 21 0.28 14.47 4.05
CA PHE A 21 1.21 15.58 3.88
C PHE A 21 2.60 15.09 3.51
N ILE A 22 3.14 14.09 4.21
CA ILE A 22 4.46 13.53 3.93
C ILE A 22 4.51 12.94 2.52
N VAL A 23 3.53 12.13 2.13
CA VAL A 23 3.48 11.53 0.79
C VAL A 23 3.38 12.61 -0.29
N TYR A 24 2.51 13.60 -0.09
CA TYR A 24 2.38 14.73 -1.01
C TYR A 24 3.68 15.51 -1.11
N PHE A 25 4.29 15.88 0.01
CA PHE A 25 5.58 16.58 0.07
C PHE A 25 6.70 15.78 -0.61
N LEU A 26 6.77 14.47 -0.38
CA LEU A 26 7.78 13.61 -1.00
C LEU A 26 7.70 13.64 -2.53
N MET A 27 6.50 13.74 -3.13
CA MET A 27 6.38 13.88 -4.58
C MET A 27 7.11 15.12 -5.13
N PHE A 28 7.04 16.25 -4.43
CA PHE A 28 7.76 17.47 -4.83
C PHE A 28 9.25 17.37 -4.49
N ALA A 29 9.59 16.76 -3.35
CA ALA A 29 10.98 16.63 -2.90
C ALA A 29 11.80 15.68 -3.78
N THR A 30 11.22 14.59 -4.29
CA THR A 30 11.94 13.59 -5.11
C THR A 30 11.99 13.97 -6.58
N SER A 31 10.95 14.64 -7.09
CA SER A 31 10.76 14.82 -8.53
C SER A 31 11.28 16.16 -9.05
N GLY A 32 11.50 17.16 -8.17
CA GLY A 32 11.96 18.51 -8.52
C GLY A 32 10.93 19.35 -9.27
N ASP A 33 10.38 18.81 -10.37
CA ASP A 33 9.29 19.35 -11.17
C ASP A 33 8.18 18.28 -11.35
N PRO A 34 7.00 18.45 -10.73
CA PRO A 34 5.89 17.50 -10.87
C PRO A 34 5.35 17.40 -12.31
N THR A 35 5.58 18.39 -13.16
CA THR A 35 5.21 18.33 -14.59
C THR A 35 6.17 17.45 -15.40
N ALA A 36 7.43 17.35 -14.99
CA ALA A 36 8.41 16.53 -15.68
C ALA A 36 8.01 15.04 -15.71
N ALA A 37 7.40 14.54 -14.63
CA ALA A 37 6.86 13.18 -14.57
C ALA A 37 5.71 12.94 -15.58
N LEU A 38 4.94 13.98 -15.93
CA LEU A 38 3.85 13.90 -16.91
C LEU A 38 4.36 14.06 -18.35
N CYS A 39 5.43 14.81 -18.53
CA CYS A 39 6.06 15.07 -19.83
C CYS A 39 6.97 13.94 -20.31
N GLY A 40 7.41 13.07 -19.38
CA GLY A 40 8.35 11.99 -19.66
C GLY A 40 9.73 12.48 -20.10
N ASP A 41 10.59 11.55 -20.51
CA ASP A 41 12.00 11.84 -20.85
C ASP A 41 12.20 12.77 -22.05
N ARG A 42 11.16 12.94 -22.89
CA ARG A 42 11.19 13.83 -24.06
C ARG A 42 10.92 15.30 -23.71
N GLY A 43 10.41 15.56 -22.50
CA GLY A 43 9.97 16.88 -22.08
C GLY A 43 8.67 17.34 -22.76
N CYS A 44 8.09 18.41 -22.23
CA CYS A 44 6.95 19.11 -22.83
C CYS A 44 7.43 20.38 -23.52
N THR A 45 6.67 20.85 -24.51
CA THR A 45 6.77 22.24 -24.94
C THR A 45 6.35 23.17 -23.78
N ASP A 46 6.87 24.38 -23.75
CA ASP A 46 6.53 25.37 -22.69
C ASP A 46 5.01 25.61 -22.60
N ALA A 47 4.32 25.59 -23.74
CA ALA A 47 2.87 25.72 -23.81
C ALA A 47 2.15 24.54 -23.12
N THR A 48 2.61 23.31 -23.33
CA THR A 48 2.02 22.12 -22.68
C THR A 48 2.35 22.11 -21.19
N LYS A 49 3.56 22.53 -20.80
CA LYS A 49 3.93 22.65 -19.39
C LYS A 49 3.04 23.65 -18.66
N ALA A 50 2.85 24.86 -19.19
CA ALA A 50 1.97 25.86 -18.60
C ALA A 50 0.51 25.39 -18.50
N ALA A 51 0.03 24.63 -19.49
CA ALA A 51 -1.30 24.04 -19.46
C ALA A 51 -1.45 22.98 -18.36
N LEU A 52 -0.41 22.15 -18.14
CA LEU A 52 -0.39 21.16 -17.06
C LEU A 52 -0.29 21.83 -15.69
N GLU A 53 0.53 22.89 -15.56
CA GLU A 53 0.62 23.64 -14.31
C GLU A 53 -0.73 24.22 -13.91
N ALA A 54 -1.43 24.88 -14.84
CA ALA A 54 -2.76 25.41 -14.59
C ALA A 54 -3.80 24.29 -14.32
N GLN A 55 -3.72 23.16 -15.02
CA GLN A 55 -4.65 22.04 -14.84
C GLN A 55 -4.53 21.39 -13.46
N TYR A 56 -3.30 21.24 -12.95
CA TYR A 56 -3.03 20.60 -11.66
C TYR A 56 -2.85 21.60 -10.51
N ASN A 57 -3.08 22.89 -10.75
CA ASN A 57 -2.86 24.00 -9.81
C ASN A 57 -1.41 24.11 -9.32
N LEU A 58 -0.44 23.69 -10.13
CA LEU A 58 0.98 23.67 -9.76
C LEU A 58 1.59 25.09 -9.78
N ASP A 59 0.88 26.07 -10.33
CA ASP A 59 1.17 27.50 -10.31
C ASP A 59 0.87 28.15 -8.93
N GLN A 60 0.10 27.48 -8.07
CA GLN A 60 -0.29 28.00 -6.77
C GLN A 60 0.78 27.74 -5.69
N PRO A 61 0.80 28.48 -4.56
CA PRO A 61 1.68 28.16 -3.44
C PRO A 61 1.44 26.74 -2.92
N PHE A 62 2.50 26.02 -2.54
CA PHE A 62 2.44 24.61 -2.11
C PHE A 62 1.31 24.28 -1.12
N ILE A 63 1.08 25.15 -0.12
CA ILE A 63 0.02 24.96 0.88
C ILE A 63 -1.37 25.01 0.22
N VAL A 64 -1.57 25.89 -0.76
CA VAL A 64 -2.84 25.99 -1.50
C VAL A 64 -3.04 24.73 -2.34
N GLN A 65 -2.00 24.24 -3.02
CA GLN A 65 -2.08 22.98 -3.78
C GLN A 65 -2.47 21.80 -2.89
N PHE A 66 -1.86 21.72 -1.71
CA PHE A 66 -2.17 20.69 -0.72
C PHE A 66 -3.61 20.79 -0.21
N LEU A 67 -4.11 22.00 0.07
CA LEU A 67 -5.50 22.20 0.50
C LEU A 67 -6.50 21.85 -0.61
N LEU A 68 -6.19 22.16 -1.87
CA LEU A 68 -7.00 21.76 -3.02
C LEU A 68 -7.01 20.23 -3.19
N TYR A 69 -5.87 19.58 -3.00
CA TYR A 69 -5.78 18.12 -2.98
C TYR A 69 -6.64 17.52 -1.85
N LEU A 70 -6.53 18.04 -0.63
CA LEU A 70 -7.35 17.60 0.51
C LEU A 70 -8.84 17.79 0.24
N LYS A 71 -9.24 18.91 -0.38
CA LYS A 71 -10.63 19.14 -0.79
C LYS A 71 -11.10 17.99 -1.70
N GLY A 72 -10.31 17.61 -2.70
CA GLY A 72 -10.61 16.46 -3.58
C GLY A 72 -10.79 15.15 -2.80
N VAL A 73 -9.92 14.87 -1.84
CA VAL A 73 -10.02 13.69 -0.95
C VAL A 73 -11.36 13.67 -0.21
N PHE A 74 -11.78 14.79 0.38
CA PHE A 74 -13.05 14.87 1.12
C PHE A 74 -14.29 14.91 0.23
N THR A 75 -14.18 15.36 -1.03
CA THR A 75 -15.28 15.30 -2.01
C THR A 75 -15.30 14.00 -2.83
N LEU A 76 -14.41 13.05 -2.51
CA LEU A 76 -14.21 11.80 -3.27
C LEU A 76 -13.80 12.02 -4.74
N ASP A 77 -13.29 13.21 -5.06
CA ASP A 77 -12.69 13.52 -6.34
C ASP A 77 -11.17 13.38 -6.22
N LEU A 78 -10.70 12.15 -6.38
CA LEU A 78 -9.28 11.80 -6.31
C LEU A 78 -8.53 12.13 -7.61
N GLY A 79 -9.22 12.65 -8.63
CA GLY A 79 -8.65 12.89 -9.95
C GLY A 79 -8.50 11.61 -10.79
N LYS A 80 -7.60 11.67 -11.77
CA LYS A 80 -7.36 10.64 -12.77
C LYS A 80 -5.92 10.13 -12.71
N ASN A 81 -5.71 8.87 -13.09
CA ASN A 81 -4.36 8.32 -13.26
C ASN A 81 -3.74 8.80 -14.58
N PHE A 82 -2.47 8.44 -14.83
CA PHE A 82 -1.74 8.78 -16.06
C PHE A 82 -2.41 8.30 -17.36
N SER A 83 -3.26 7.28 -17.29
CA SER A 83 -4.04 6.77 -18.43
C SER A 83 -5.41 7.46 -18.57
N GLY A 84 -5.71 8.46 -17.75
CA GLY A 84 -6.98 9.20 -17.76
C GLY A 84 -8.15 8.50 -17.06
N ARG A 85 -7.97 7.32 -16.43
CA ARG A 85 -9.03 6.66 -15.66
C ARG A 85 -9.21 7.32 -14.28
N PRO A 86 -10.45 7.52 -13.80
CA PRO A 86 -10.69 8.02 -12.44
C PRO A 86 -10.06 7.12 -11.37
N ILE A 87 -9.29 7.69 -10.45
CA ILE A 87 -8.59 6.92 -9.42
C ILE A 87 -9.58 6.17 -8.52
N LEU A 88 -10.71 6.79 -8.19
CA LEU A 88 -11.75 6.15 -7.38
C LEU A 88 -12.26 4.85 -8.01
N SER A 89 -12.44 4.81 -9.34
CA SER A 89 -12.84 3.58 -10.03
C SER A 89 -11.76 2.51 -10.00
N VAL A 90 -10.48 2.88 -10.12
CA VAL A 90 -9.36 1.92 -10.04
C VAL A 90 -9.29 1.30 -8.64
N ILE A 91 -9.49 2.12 -7.60
CA ILE A 91 -9.57 1.62 -6.22
C ILE A 91 -10.78 0.70 -6.07
N ALA A 92 -11.96 1.09 -6.57
CA ALA A 92 -13.15 0.26 -6.49
C ALA A 92 -13.00 -1.09 -7.21
N ASP A 93 -12.31 -1.13 -8.35
CA ASP A 93 -12.02 -2.34 -9.12
C ASP A 93 -11.09 -3.31 -8.35
N THR A 94 -10.17 -2.77 -7.55
CA THR A 94 -9.11 -3.55 -6.87
C THR A 94 -9.40 -3.87 -5.40
N PHE A 95 -10.18 -3.02 -4.73
CA PHE A 95 -10.51 -3.15 -3.31
C PHE A 95 -11.14 -4.50 -2.91
N PRO A 96 -12.06 -5.10 -3.69
CA PRO A 96 -12.61 -6.42 -3.36
C PRO A 96 -11.54 -7.51 -3.27
N ASN A 97 -10.51 -7.45 -4.13
CA ASN A 97 -9.41 -8.41 -4.08
C ASN A 97 -8.58 -8.22 -2.81
N THR A 98 -8.30 -6.98 -2.40
CA THR A 98 -7.63 -6.68 -1.14
C THR A 98 -8.40 -7.24 0.05
N VAL A 99 -9.72 -7.02 0.11
CA VAL A 99 -10.58 -7.54 1.19
C VAL A 99 -10.57 -9.06 1.21
N LYS A 100 -10.72 -9.70 0.05
CA LYS A 100 -10.69 -11.16 -0.06
C LYS A 100 -9.37 -11.74 0.44
N LEU A 101 -8.24 -11.17 0.00
CA LEU A 101 -6.91 -11.59 0.44
C LEU A 101 -6.70 -11.36 1.93
N ALA A 102 -7.14 -10.23 2.47
CA ALA A 102 -7.04 -9.92 3.89
C ALA A 102 -7.85 -10.91 4.75
N ILE A 103 -9.09 -11.23 4.35
CA ILE A 103 -9.92 -12.21 5.06
C ILE A 103 -9.26 -13.58 5.06
N ILE A 104 -8.76 -14.03 3.90
CA ILE A 104 -8.05 -15.31 3.80
C ILE A 104 -6.81 -15.30 4.73
N ALA A 105 -5.99 -14.26 4.65
CA ALA A 105 -4.80 -14.13 5.49
C ALA A 105 -5.14 -14.19 7.00
N VAL A 106 -6.15 -13.43 7.45
CA VAL A 106 -6.58 -13.43 8.85
C VAL A 106 -7.08 -14.80 9.29
N ILE A 107 -7.83 -15.52 8.46
CA ILE A 107 -8.30 -16.87 8.78
C ILE A 107 -7.11 -17.83 8.93
N PHE A 108 -6.17 -17.80 7.98
CA PHE A 108 -4.97 -18.63 8.04
C PHE A 108 -4.10 -18.29 9.25
N GLU A 109 -3.82 -17.01 9.51
CA GLU A 109 -3.07 -16.57 10.69
C GLU A 109 -3.78 -16.98 11.99
N ALA A 110 -5.09 -16.82 12.08
CA ALA A 110 -5.84 -17.19 13.27
C ALA A 110 -5.75 -18.71 13.51
N ILE A 111 -5.96 -19.53 12.48
CA ILE A 111 -5.90 -20.99 12.62
C ILE A 111 -4.49 -21.43 13.00
N PHE A 112 -3.49 -21.12 12.17
CA PHE A 112 -2.13 -21.62 12.39
C PHE A 112 -1.44 -20.94 13.57
N GLY A 113 -1.59 -19.62 13.70
CA GLY A 113 -0.99 -18.85 14.79
C GLY A 113 -1.53 -19.24 16.17
N VAL A 114 -2.85 -19.43 16.30
CA VAL A 114 -3.44 -19.87 17.58
C VAL A 114 -3.06 -21.32 17.88
N LEU A 115 -3.12 -22.23 16.90
CA LEU A 115 -2.77 -23.63 17.12
C LEU A 115 -1.31 -23.81 17.52
N LEU A 116 -0.39 -23.24 16.74
CA LEU A 116 1.05 -23.34 17.00
C LEU A 116 1.42 -22.61 18.30
N GLY A 117 0.85 -21.42 18.54
CA GLY A 117 1.04 -20.68 19.78
C GLY A 117 0.53 -21.43 21.02
N LEU A 118 -0.63 -22.09 20.92
CA LEU A 118 -1.17 -22.92 21.99
C LEU A 118 -0.26 -24.13 22.28
N ILE A 119 0.21 -24.83 21.24
CA ILE A 119 1.10 -25.99 21.40
C ILE A 119 2.42 -25.58 22.05
N ALA A 120 3.05 -24.48 21.60
CA ALA A 120 4.27 -23.97 22.21
C ALA A 120 4.05 -23.55 23.67
N GLY A 121 2.95 -22.86 23.97
CA GLY A 121 2.60 -22.46 25.33
C GLY A 121 2.35 -23.63 26.28
N LEU A 122 1.63 -24.66 25.83
CA LEU A 122 1.37 -25.87 26.62
C LEU A 122 2.62 -26.74 26.81
N ARG A 123 3.57 -26.70 25.86
CA ARG A 123 4.82 -27.48 25.90
C ARG A 123 6.06 -26.61 26.12
N LYS A 124 5.92 -25.58 26.96
CA LYS A 124 6.98 -24.62 27.26
C LYS A 124 8.27 -25.31 27.70
N GLY A 125 9.42 -24.86 27.17
CA GLY A 125 10.74 -25.39 27.50
C GLY A 125 11.08 -26.74 26.88
N THR A 126 10.21 -27.29 26.02
CA THR A 126 10.52 -28.48 25.21
C THR A 126 11.13 -28.09 23.88
N TRP A 127 11.66 -29.07 23.14
CA TRP A 127 12.19 -28.85 21.79
C TRP A 127 11.13 -28.33 20.79
N TYR A 128 9.84 -28.56 21.03
CA TYR A 128 8.76 -27.99 20.22
C TYR A 128 8.64 -26.48 20.38
N ASP A 129 8.77 -25.98 21.61
CA ASP A 129 8.75 -24.54 21.93
C ASP A 129 9.96 -23.84 21.30
N SER A 130 11.16 -24.35 21.57
CA SER A 130 12.40 -23.80 21.00
C SER A 130 12.46 -23.90 19.47
N GLY A 131 11.96 -24.99 18.89
CA GLY A 131 11.88 -25.17 17.45
C GLY A 131 10.93 -24.16 16.81
N LEU A 132 9.71 -24.01 17.35
CA LEU A 132 8.74 -23.05 16.84
C LEU A 132 9.24 -21.61 16.95
N LEU A 133 9.87 -21.25 18.06
CA LEU A 133 10.51 -19.95 18.25
C LEU A 133 11.57 -19.70 17.18
N PHE A 134 12.47 -20.66 16.97
CA PHE A 134 13.54 -20.56 15.97
C PHE A 134 12.98 -20.38 14.55
N PHE A 135 12.01 -21.19 14.14
CA PHE A 135 11.37 -21.06 12.83
C PHE A 135 10.65 -19.72 12.68
N SER A 136 9.94 -19.25 13.71
CA SER A 136 9.25 -17.96 13.70
C SER A 136 10.23 -16.81 13.54
N LEU A 137 11.36 -16.85 14.26
CA LEU A 137 12.41 -15.83 14.14
C LEU A 137 13.00 -15.78 12.73
N ILE A 138 13.26 -16.94 12.11
CA ILE A 138 13.73 -16.98 10.72
C ILE A 138 12.69 -16.35 9.78
N LEU A 139 11.43 -16.76 9.89
CA LEU A 139 10.36 -16.27 9.00
C LEU A 139 10.20 -14.75 9.09
N ILE A 140 10.18 -14.21 10.33
CA ILE A 140 10.01 -12.77 10.58
C ILE A 140 11.26 -11.97 10.17
N SER A 141 12.44 -12.58 10.20
CA SER A 141 13.70 -11.92 9.81
C SER A 141 13.84 -11.76 8.29
N ILE A 142 13.15 -12.58 7.49
CA ILE A 142 13.20 -12.48 6.04
C ILE A 142 12.22 -11.39 5.58
N PRO A 143 12.65 -10.41 4.75
CA PRO A 143 11.75 -9.41 4.23
C PRO A 143 10.61 -10.04 3.41
N VAL A 144 9.39 -9.55 3.63
CA VAL A 144 8.17 -10.11 2.99
C VAL A 144 8.28 -10.13 1.46
N PHE A 145 8.89 -9.10 0.85
CA PHE A 145 9.07 -9.07 -0.61
C PHE A 145 10.00 -10.18 -1.13
N VAL A 146 10.99 -10.61 -0.33
CA VAL A 146 11.89 -11.73 -0.67
C VAL A 146 11.10 -13.03 -0.63
N LEU A 147 10.32 -13.25 0.43
CA LEU A 147 9.45 -14.43 0.53
C LEU A 147 8.46 -14.49 -0.63
N GLY A 148 7.83 -13.36 -0.97
CA GLY A 148 6.92 -13.26 -2.11
C GLY A 148 7.60 -13.64 -3.43
N PHE A 149 8.76 -13.04 -3.72
CA PHE A 149 9.51 -13.32 -4.94
C PHE A 149 9.99 -14.77 -5.05
N VAL A 150 10.57 -15.32 -3.98
CA VAL A 150 11.03 -16.72 -3.95
C VAL A 150 9.84 -17.68 -4.11
N SER A 151 8.71 -17.38 -3.47
CA SER A 151 7.50 -18.18 -3.62
C SER A 151 6.99 -18.17 -5.06
N GLN A 152 6.93 -17.01 -5.71
CA GLN A 152 6.58 -16.91 -7.14
C GLN A 152 7.54 -17.70 -8.02
N PHE A 153 8.85 -17.59 -7.78
CA PHE A 153 9.85 -18.30 -8.57
C PHE A 153 9.76 -19.84 -8.40
N VAL A 154 9.65 -20.32 -7.17
CA VAL A 154 9.63 -21.76 -6.87
C VAL A 154 8.30 -22.37 -7.27
N PHE A 155 7.18 -21.86 -6.76
CA PHE A 155 5.86 -22.45 -6.97
C PHE A 155 5.24 -22.06 -8.31
N GLY A 156 5.55 -20.87 -8.83
CA GLY A 156 5.04 -20.41 -10.11
C GLY A 156 5.87 -20.87 -11.30
N ILE A 157 7.19 -20.66 -11.27
CA ILE A 157 8.05 -20.87 -12.44
C ILE A 157 8.66 -22.28 -12.45
N LYS A 158 9.31 -22.71 -11.36
CA LYS A 158 9.99 -24.01 -11.33
C LYS A 158 9.03 -25.20 -11.24
N LEU A 159 8.04 -25.12 -10.34
CA LEU A 159 7.12 -26.21 -10.06
C LEU A 159 5.83 -26.15 -10.90
N GLY A 160 5.47 -24.98 -11.42
CA GLY A 160 4.26 -24.79 -12.22
C GLY A 160 2.96 -25.07 -11.47
N TRP A 161 2.96 -24.96 -10.13
CA TRP A 161 1.76 -25.22 -9.30
C TRP A 161 0.73 -24.09 -9.39
N THR A 162 1.20 -22.87 -9.66
CA THR A 162 0.36 -21.66 -9.70
C THR A 162 0.87 -20.73 -10.79
N THR A 163 0.07 -19.75 -11.21
CA THR A 163 0.60 -18.66 -12.04
C THR A 163 1.48 -17.73 -11.17
N PRO A 164 2.65 -17.29 -11.66
CA PRO A 164 3.53 -16.41 -10.90
C PRO A 164 2.93 -14.99 -10.73
N THR A 165 1.90 -14.65 -11.50
CA THR A 165 1.23 -13.35 -11.48
C THR A 165 -0.19 -13.45 -10.89
N VAL A 166 -0.60 -12.40 -10.20
CA VAL A 166 -1.95 -12.26 -9.64
C VAL A 166 -2.83 -11.49 -10.61
N GLY A 167 -3.84 -12.15 -11.17
CA GLY A 167 -4.86 -11.50 -11.99
C GLY A 167 -5.83 -12.52 -12.57
N SER A 168 -7.14 -12.28 -12.45
CA SER A 168 -8.14 -12.98 -13.23
C SER A 168 -8.00 -12.54 -14.69
N GLY A 169 -7.08 -13.17 -15.43
CA GLY A 169 -6.73 -12.83 -16.81
C GLY A 169 -5.35 -12.21 -17.02
N ALA A 170 -4.41 -12.36 -16.08
CA ALA A 170 -3.00 -12.14 -16.40
C ALA A 170 -2.55 -13.22 -17.41
N PRO A 171 -1.91 -12.86 -18.55
CA PRO A 171 -1.39 -13.85 -19.49
C PRO A 171 -0.33 -14.74 -18.85
#